data_AF-A0A0W0YQV6-F1
#
_entry.id   AF-A0A0W0YQV6-F1
#
_cell.length_a   1.000
_cell.length_b   1.000
_cell.length_c   1.000
_cell.angle_alpha   90.00
_cell.angle_beta   90.00
_cell.angle_gamma   90.00
#
_symmetry.space_group_name_H-M   'P 1'
#
loop_
_entity.id
_entity.type
_entity.pdbx_description
1 polymer ?
#
loop_
_entity_poly.entity_id
_entity_poly.type
_entity_poly.pdbx_seq_one_letter_code
_entity_poly.pdbx_strand_id
1 'polypeptide(L)'
;MPKKNKNKEQIENKGIEVKEKAANTTKLYLHCRGHATMALSKLHGDGFDAVEAFERLSRSVERIHNNDTNEIEAMLITQAKSLDYLFYNALSKLSSSNIEHAEIFSGIALKAQSGCRKTLMALAELKHPRRTTIIKQQNNAITQQVNNGVKSQSGEIENNKKFANELNGEVLYETKNLDVGATIATGTADKAAEALEVLNRS
;
A
#
# COMPACT_ATOMS: atom_id res chain seq x y z
N MET A 1 -18.88 -6.55 -65.83
CA MET A 1 -18.52 -7.44 -64.69
C MET A 1 -18.11 -6.68 -63.38
N PRO A 2 -18.79 -5.61 -62.90
CA PRO A 2 -18.31 -4.88 -61.70
C PRO A 2 -18.91 -5.34 -60.36
N LYS A 3 -20.00 -6.13 -60.35
CA LYS A 3 -20.74 -6.46 -59.12
C LYS A 3 -20.02 -7.46 -58.19
N LYS A 4 -19.14 -8.32 -58.72
CA LYS A 4 -18.42 -9.35 -57.94
C LYS A 4 -17.32 -8.76 -57.04
N ASN A 5 -16.70 -7.65 -57.45
CA ASN A 5 -15.59 -7.05 -56.70
C ASN A 5 -16.07 -6.27 -55.47
N LYS A 6 -17.15 -5.49 -55.61
CA LYS A 6 -17.78 -4.77 -54.48
C LYS A 6 -18.26 -5.69 -53.36
N ASN A 7 -18.73 -6.89 -53.71
CA ASN A 7 -19.22 -7.86 -52.72
C ASN A 7 -18.08 -8.49 -51.90
N LYS A 8 -16.91 -8.67 -52.52
CA LYS A 8 -15.73 -9.25 -51.86
C LYS A 8 -15.10 -8.27 -50.86
N GLU A 9 -15.02 -7.01 -51.26
CA GLU A 9 -14.53 -5.89 -50.42
C GLU A 9 -15.46 -5.61 -49.22
N GLN A 10 -16.78 -5.72 -49.40
CA GLN A 10 -17.75 -5.61 -48.30
C GLN A 10 -17.65 -6.76 -47.29
N ILE A 11 -17.38 -7.99 -47.76
CA ILE A 11 -17.20 -9.16 -46.88
C ILE A 11 -15.90 -9.03 -46.08
N GLU A 12 -14.83 -8.54 -46.71
CA GLU A 12 -13.53 -8.34 -46.06
C GLU A 12 -13.59 -7.23 -45.00
N ASN A 13 -14.21 -6.09 -45.32
CA ASN A 13 -14.42 -5.00 -44.35
C ASN A 13 -15.26 -5.44 -43.14
N LYS A 14 -16.32 -6.22 -43.38
CA LYS A 14 -17.15 -6.79 -42.29
C LYS A 14 -16.36 -7.79 -41.43
N GLY A 15 -15.45 -8.55 -42.04
CA GLY A 15 -14.55 -9.45 -41.32
C GLY A 15 -13.52 -8.71 -40.45
N ILE A 16 -13.01 -7.57 -40.92
CA ILE A 16 -12.10 -6.70 -40.17
C ILE A 16 -12.83 -6.06 -38.98
N GLU A 17 -14.03 -5.51 -39.20
CA GLU A 17 -14.85 -4.88 -38.15
C GLU A 17 -15.21 -5.86 -37.03
N VAL A 18 -15.57 -7.11 -37.38
CA VAL A 18 -15.87 -8.15 -36.38
C VAL A 18 -14.63 -8.53 -35.57
N LYS A 19 -13.46 -8.65 -36.21
CA LYS A 19 -12.19 -8.94 -35.52
C LYS A 19 -11.77 -7.80 -34.61
N GLU A 20 -11.92 -6.56 -35.05
CA GLU A 20 -11.62 -5.37 -34.26
C GLU A 20 -12.54 -5.27 -33.04
N LYS A 21 -13.84 -5.51 -33.22
CA LYS A 21 -14.81 -5.57 -32.12
C LYS A 21 -14.47 -6.67 -31.11
N ALA A 22 -14.07 -7.85 -31.58
CA ALA A 22 -13.64 -8.94 -30.72
C ALA A 22 -12.37 -8.59 -29.94
N ALA A 23 -11.36 -7.99 -30.58
CA ALA A 23 -10.12 -7.57 -29.93
C ALA A 23 -10.37 -6.45 -28.90
N ASN A 24 -11.22 -5.47 -29.20
CA ASN A 24 -11.59 -4.40 -28.28
C ASN A 24 -12.36 -4.96 -27.07
N THR A 25 -13.23 -5.94 -27.31
CA THR A 25 -13.91 -6.69 -26.25
C THR A 25 -12.89 -7.40 -25.36
N THR A 26 -11.93 -8.13 -25.93
CA THR A 26 -10.87 -8.82 -25.15
C THR A 26 -10.05 -7.83 -24.32
N LYS A 27 -9.66 -6.68 -24.88
CA LYS A 27 -8.94 -5.62 -24.12
C LYS A 27 -9.77 -5.10 -22.94
N LEU A 28 -11.08 -4.92 -23.12
CA LEU A 28 -11.97 -4.49 -22.05
C LEU A 28 -12.02 -5.51 -20.91
N TYR A 29 -12.05 -6.81 -21.22
CA TYR A 29 -12.02 -7.86 -20.19
C TYR A 29 -10.69 -7.97 -19.45
N LEU A 30 -9.56 -7.70 -20.12
CA LEU A 30 -8.22 -7.85 -19.55
C LEU A 30 -7.73 -6.62 -18.79
N HIS A 31 -8.31 -5.44 -19.04
CA HIS A 31 -7.94 -4.23 -18.33
C HIS A 31 -8.69 -4.10 -17.00
N CYS A 32 -7.99 -3.82 -15.89
CA CYS A 32 -8.57 -3.74 -14.54
C CYS A 32 -9.81 -2.84 -14.44
N ARG A 33 -9.77 -1.66 -15.07
CA ARG A 33 -10.91 -0.73 -15.22
C ARG A 33 -12.13 -1.36 -15.89
N GLY A 34 -11.93 -2.10 -16.98
CA GLY A 34 -13.01 -2.75 -17.71
C GLY A 34 -13.62 -3.88 -16.88
N HIS A 35 -12.78 -4.71 -16.26
CA HIS A 35 -13.25 -5.75 -15.33
C HIS A 35 -14.05 -5.16 -14.16
N ALA A 36 -13.58 -4.07 -13.54
CA ALA A 36 -14.30 -3.38 -12.47
C ALA A 36 -15.64 -2.81 -12.93
N THR A 37 -15.67 -2.18 -14.11
CA THR A 37 -16.91 -1.66 -14.72
C THR A 37 -17.94 -2.76 -14.94
N MET A 38 -17.50 -3.91 -15.46
CA MET A 38 -18.37 -5.06 -15.68
C MET A 38 -18.92 -5.64 -14.37
N ALA A 39 -18.10 -5.71 -13.34
CA ALA A 39 -18.54 -6.14 -12.01
C ALA A 39 -19.61 -5.18 -11.44
N LEU A 40 -19.38 -3.87 -11.57
CA LEU A 40 -20.34 -2.85 -11.13
C LEU A 40 -21.65 -2.91 -11.91
N SER A 41 -21.58 -3.04 -13.24
CA SER A 41 -22.76 -3.20 -14.09
C SER A 41 -23.59 -4.43 -13.69
N LYS A 42 -22.92 -5.56 -13.41
CA LYS A 42 -23.61 -6.77 -12.93
C LYS A 42 -24.24 -6.61 -11.54
N LEU A 43 -23.61 -5.84 -10.65
CA LEU A 43 -24.11 -5.61 -9.28
C LEU A 43 -25.30 -4.65 -9.25
N HIS A 44 -25.28 -3.60 -10.06
CA HIS A 44 -26.27 -2.53 -10.05
C HIS A 44 -27.43 -2.73 -11.03
N GLY A 45 -27.26 -3.57 -12.05
CA GLY A 45 -28.32 -3.95 -12.99
C GLY A 45 -28.75 -2.82 -13.94
N ASP A 46 -30.02 -2.88 -14.35
CA ASP A 46 -30.59 -1.94 -15.33
C ASP A 46 -30.61 -0.51 -14.77
N GLY A 47 -30.03 0.43 -15.51
CA GLY A 47 -29.85 1.82 -15.10
C GLY A 47 -28.42 2.20 -14.70
N PHE A 48 -27.50 1.23 -14.61
CA PHE A 48 -26.08 1.52 -14.43
C PHE A 48 -25.41 1.90 -15.76
N ASP A 49 -24.90 3.13 -15.84
CA ASP A 49 -24.13 3.59 -16.99
C ASP A 49 -22.69 3.04 -16.94
N ALA A 50 -22.47 1.94 -17.66
CA ALA A 50 -21.17 1.30 -17.75
C ALA A 50 -20.13 2.17 -18.49
N VAL A 51 -20.54 3.03 -19.42
CA VAL A 51 -19.62 3.89 -20.16
C VAL A 51 -19.11 4.99 -19.23
N GLU A 52 -20.02 5.70 -18.55
CA GLU A 52 -19.63 6.73 -17.58
C GLU A 52 -18.77 6.14 -16.45
N ALA A 53 -19.11 4.94 -15.96
CA ALA A 53 -18.30 4.26 -14.94
C ALA A 53 -16.88 3.95 -15.43
N PHE A 54 -16.73 3.44 -16.66
CA PHE A 54 -15.40 3.18 -17.24
C PHE A 54 -14.58 4.46 -17.39
N GLU A 55 -15.21 5.54 -17.87
CA GLU A 55 -14.59 6.86 -17.99
C GLU A 55 -14.19 7.43 -16.63
N ARG A 56 -15.02 7.24 -15.60
CA ARG A 56 -14.71 7.70 -14.25
C ARG A 56 -13.53 6.94 -13.66
N LEU A 57 -13.52 5.60 -13.78
CA LEU A 57 -12.40 4.77 -13.33
C LEU A 57 -11.11 5.08 -14.09
N SER A 58 -11.21 5.43 -15.38
CA SER A 58 -10.06 5.88 -16.17
C SER A 58 -9.46 7.17 -15.63
N ARG A 59 -10.30 8.17 -15.37
CA ARG A 59 -9.87 9.43 -14.73
C ARG A 59 -9.23 9.18 -13.35
N SER A 60 -9.79 8.31 -12.52
CA SER A 60 -9.21 7.99 -11.21
C SER A 60 -7.80 7.40 -11.33
N VAL A 61 -7.57 6.50 -12.29
CA VAL A 61 -6.23 5.93 -12.55
C VAL A 61 -5.25 6.99 -13.05
N GLU A 62 -5.67 7.86 -13.97
CA GLU A 62 -4.84 8.94 -14.48
C GLU A 62 -4.43 9.94 -13.39
N ARG A 63 -5.31 10.25 -12.45
CA ARG A 63 -4.98 11.10 -11.29
C ARG A 63 -3.86 10.51 -10.44
N ILE A 64 -3.91 9.20 -10.20
CA ILE A 64 -2.85 8.51 -9.45
C ILE A 64 -1.52 8.52 -10.20
N HIS A 65 -1.54 8.32 -11.52
CA HIS A 65 -0.32 8.46 -12.34
C HIS A 65 0.27 9.88 -12.27
N ASN A 66 -0.57 10.90 -12.05
CA ASN A 66 -0.16 12.28 -11.86
C ASN A 66 0.16 12.65 -10.39
N ASN A 67 0.32 11.66 -9.51
CA ASN A 67 0.55 11.84 -8.06
C ASN A 67 -0.57 12.60 -7.32
N ASP A 68 -1.80 12.63 -7.85
CA ASP A 68 -2.98 13.16 -7.17
C ASP A 68 -3.70 12.06 -6.40
N THR A 69 -3.47 12.00 -5.09
CA THR A 69 -4.05 11.01 -4.17
C THR A 69 -5.37 11.44 -3.54
N ASN A 70 -5.91 12.62 -3.87
CA ASN A 70 -7.07 13.21 -3.17
C ASN A 70 -8.30 12.28 -3.18
N GLU A 71 -8.53 11.57 -4.29
CA GLU A 71 -9.65 10.64 -4.40
C GLU A 71 -9.51 9.42 -3.48
N ILE A 72 -8.30 8.84 -3.39
CA ILE A 72 -8.03 7.73 -2.49
C ILE A 72 -8.08 8.20 -1.04
N GLU A 73 -7.58 9.40 -0.73
CA GLU A 73 -7.67 9.99 0.61
C GLU A 73 -9.13 10.16 1.05
N ALA A 74 -9.97 10.71 0.18
CA ALA A 74 -11.40 10.85 0.42
C ALA A 74 -12.10 9.50 0.60
N MET A 75 -11.73 8.50 -0.22
CA MET A 75 -12.25 7.13 -0.11
C MET A 75 -11.89 6.50 1.24
N LEU A 76 -10.63 6.58 1.67
CA LEU A 76 -10.17 6.00 2.93
C LEU A 76 -10.82 6.67 4.14
N ILE A 77 -10.95 8.01 4.15
CA ILE A 77 -11.69 8.70 5.22
C ILE A 77 -13.14 8.26 5.26
N THR A 78 -13.81 8.18 4.11
CA THR A 78 -15.21 7.75 4.03
C THR A 78 -15.38 6.31 4.51
N GLN A 79 -14.49 5.40 4.12
CA GLN A 79 -14.50 4.01 4.60
C GLN A 79 -14.27 3.92 6.11
N ALA A 80 -13.32 4.68 6.65
CA ALA A 80 -13.08 4.74 8.09
C ALA A 80 -14.34 5.21 8.84
N LYS A 81 -15.03 6.23 8.33
CA LYS A 81 -16.29 6.72 8.91
C LYS A 81 -17.44 5.74 8.81
N SER A 82 -17.57 4.99 7.73
CA SER A 82 -18.57 3.93 7.62
C SER A 82 -18.33 2.80 8.63
N LEU A 83 -17.06 2.46 8.89
CA LEU A 83 -16.69 1.46 9.90
C LEU A 83 -16.92 1.98 11.33
N ASP A 84 -16.62 3.25 11.58
CA ASP A 84 -16.94 3.94 12.84
C ASP A 84 -18.46 3.92 13.12
N TYR A 85 -19.27 4.23 12.11
CA TYR A 85 -20.72 4.10 12.19
C TYR A 85 -21.17 2.65 12.47
N LEU A 86 -20.59 1.67 11.76
CA LEU A 86 -20.91 0.26 11.98
C LEU A 86 -20.60 -0.18 13.42
N PHE A 87 -19.49 0.31 13.99
CA PHE A 87 -19.15 0.08 15.40
C PHE A 87 -20.25 0.61 16.33
N TYR A 88 -20.65 1.87 16.21
CA TYR A 88 -21.71 2.44 17.04
C TYR A 88 -23.06 1.75 16.85
N ASN A 89 -23.40 1.38 15.61
CA ASN A 89 -24.62 0.64 15.31
C ASN A 89 -24.61 -0.78 15.88
N ALA A 90 -23.45 -1.43 16.01
CA ALA A 90 -23.35 -2.72 16.68
C ALA A 90 -23.49 -2.57 18.21
N LEU A 91 -22.85 -1.55 18.80
CA LEU A 91 -22.98 -1.26 20.23
C LEU A 91 -24.41 -0.89 20.64
N SER A 92 -25.14 -0.14 19.82
CA SER A 92 -26.53 0.21 20.13
C SER A 92 -27.44 -1.02 20.21
N LYS A 93 -27.19 -2.04 19.38
CA LYS A 93 -27.92 -3.32 19.38
C LYS A 93 -27.52 -4.25 20.52
N LEU A 94 -26.29 -4.12 21.01
CA LEU A 94 -25.75 -4.90 22.12
C LEU A 94 -26.51 -4.64 23.44
N SER A 95 -27.00 -3.42 23.65
CA SER A 95 -27.69 -3.04 24.90
C SER A 95 -29.02 -3.79 25.12
N SER A 96 -29.63 -4.32 24.07
CA SER A 96 -30.94 -5.02 24.12
C SER A 96 -30.85 -6.46 23.65
N SER A 97 -29.66 -7.01 23.45
CA SER A 97 -29.46 -8.35 22.90
C SER A 97 -29.43 -9.43 24.00
N ASN A 98 -29.92 -10.63 23.66
CA ASN A 98 -29.62 -11.84 24.42
C ASN A 98 -28.13 -12.20 24.30
N ILE A 99 -27.66 -13.19 25.08
CA ILE A 99 -26.23 -13.55 25.16
C ILE A 99 -25.66 -13.93 23.78
N GLU A 100 -26.40 -14.71 22.97
CA GLU A 100 -25.95 -15.14 21.64
C GLU A 100 -25.77 -13.95 20.68
N HIS A 101 -26.77 -13.06 20.60
CA HIS A 101 -26.67 -11.86 19.79
C HIS A 101 -25.64 -10.87 20.34
N ALA A 102 -25.43 -10.85 21.65
CA ALA A 102 -24.43 -9.99 22.28
C ALA A 102 -23.01 -10.36 21.83
N GLU A 103 -22.70 -11.65 21.75
CA GLU A 103 -21.42 -12.14 21.22
C GLU A 103 -21.24 -11.76 19.75
N ILE A 104 -22.29 -11.92 18.92
CA ILE A 104 -22.26 -11.54 17.50
C ILE A 104 -22.02 -10.04 17.33
N PHE A 105 -22.79 -9.18 18.00
CA PHE A 105 -22.66 -7.73 17.88
C PHE A 105 -21.35 -7.22 18.46
N SER A 106 -20.87 -7.78 19.57
CA SER A 106 -19.54 -7.50 20.11
C SER A 106 -18.44 -7.84 19.10
N GLY A 107 -18.53 -9.02 18.46
CA GLY A 107 -17.61 -9.43 17.40
C GLY A 107 -17.62 -8.49 16.19
N ILE A 108 -18.80 -8.03 15.74
CA ILE A 108 -18.94 -7.05 14.66
C ILE A 108 -18.30 -5.72 15.07
N ALA A 109 -18.59 -5.23 16.28
CA ALA A 109 -18.05 -3.97 16.80
C ALA A 109 -16.50 -4.01 16.82
N LEU A 110 -15.90 -5.04 17.43
CA LEU A 110 -14.45 -5.16 17.51
C LEU A 110 -13.78 -5.27 16.13
N LYS A 111 -14.41 -5.99 15.18
CA LYS A 111 -13.94 -6.05 13.79
C LYS A 111 -14.02 -4.69 13.09
N ALA A 112 -15.13 -3.97 13.26
CA ALA A 112 -15.32 -2.64 12.69
C ALA A 112 -14.29 -1.64 13.24
N GLN A 113 -14.05 -1.64 14.56
CA GLN A 113 -13.03 -0.81 15.21
C GLN A 113 -11.62 -1.12 14.69
N SER A 114 -11.26 -2.40 14.61
CA SER A 114 -9.98 -2.85 14.05
C SER A 114 -9.82 -2.42 12.58
N GLY A 115 -10.89 -2.55 11.78
CA GLY A 115 -10.94 -2.09 10.40
C GLY A 115 -10.73 -0.58 10.27
N CYS A 116 -11.44 0.22 11.08
CA CYS A 116 -11.32 1.68 11.08
C CYS A 116 -9.88 2.13 11.33
N ARG A 117 -9.22 1.56 12.36
CA ARG A 117 -7.80 1.83 12.65
C ARG A 117 -6.90 1.48 11.47
N LYS A 118 -7.09 0.31 10.84
CA LYS A 118 -6.30 -0.10 9.66
C LYS A 118 -6.45 0.87 8.49
N THR A 119 -7.67 1.35 8.23
CA THR A 119 -7.93 2.31 7.16
C THR A 119 -7.27 3.67 7.44
N LEU A 120 -7.32 4.15 8.69
CA LEU A 120 -6.64 5.40 9.09
C LEU A 120 -5.11 5.26 9.04
N MET A 121 -4.57 4.09 9.38
CA MET A 121 -3.14 3.81 9.21
C MET A 121 -2.73 3.81 7.73
N ALA A 122 -3.52 3.18 6.85
CA ALA A 122 -3.28 3.21 5.40
C ALA A 122 -3.29 4.65 4.86
N LEU A 123 -4.21 5.50 5.33
CA LEU A 123 -4.24 6.91 4.97
C LEU A 123 -2.99 7.66 5.48
N ALA A 124 -2.57 7.43 6.72
CA ALA A 124 -1.37 8.06 7.26
C ALA A 124 -0.11 7.65 6.48
N GLU A 125 -0.01 6.38 6.10
CA GLU A 125 1.07 5.84 5.26
C GLU A 125 1.02 6.39 3.84
N LEU A 126 -0.17 6.64 3.28
CA LEU A 126 -0.34 7.30 1.99
C LEU A 126 0.18 8.74 2.01
N LYS A 127 -0.14 9.52 3.05
CA LYS A 127 0.33 10.92 3.17
C LYS A 127 1.81 11.03 3.54
N HIS A 128 2.32 10.08 4.30
CA HIS A 128 3.70 10.05 4.77
C HIS A 128 4.30 8.66 4.54
N PRO A 129 4.66 8.32 3.29
CA PRO A 129 5.23 7.02 2.98
C PRO A 129 6.52 6.85 3.79
N ARG A 130 6.57 5.80 4.62
CA ARG A 130 7.77 5.47 5.38
C ARG A 130 8.90 5.22 4.38
N ARG A 131 9.88 6.11 4.33
CA ARG A 131 11.13 5.84 3.62
C ARG A 131 11.82 4.71 4.37
N THR A 132 11.66 3.49 3.88
CA THR A 132 12.52 2.40 4.31
C THR A 132 13.91 2.75 3.79
N THR A 133 14.76 3.25 4.68
CA THR A 133 16.20 3.33 4.39
C THR A 133 16.64 1.90 4.15
N ILE A 134 16.79 1.54 2.87
CA ILE A 134 17.49 0.31 2.49
C ILE A 134 18.93 0.57 2.91
N ILE A 135 19.24 0.23 4.16
CA ILE A 135 20.61 0.21 4.64
C ILE A 135 21.24 -0.89 3.78
N LYS A 136 21.92 -0.45 2.71
CA LYS A 136 22.70 -1.31 1.83
C LYS A 136 23.72 -1.97 2.76
N GLN A 137 23.44 -3.21 3.19
CA GLN A 137 24.38 -3.96 4.00
C GLN A 137 25.67 -4.04 3.20
N GLN A 138 26.65 -3.26 3.62
CA GLN A 138 27.98 -3.29 3.05
C GLN A 138 28.55 -4.65 3.46
N ASN A 139 28.53 -5.59 2.53
CA ASN A 139 29.09 -6.92 2.72
C ASN A 139 30.61 -6.74 2.86
N ASN A 140 31.07 -6.45 4.07
CA ASN A 140 32.48 -6.46 4.44
C ASN A 140 32.94 -7.92 4.50
N ALA A 141 32.97 -8.56 3.34
CA ALA A 141 33.78 -9.73 3.13
C ALA A 141 35.24 -9.29 3.28
N ILE A 142 35.73 -9.26 4.53
CA ILE A 142 37.15 -9.33 4.81
C ILE A 142 37.60 -10.60 4.10
N THR A 143 38.37 -10.45 3.03
CA THR A 143 38.97 -11.57 2.30
C THR A 143 39.77 -12.39 3.30
N GLN A 144 39.21 -13.51 3.76
CA GLN A 144 39.96 -14.47 4.58
C GLN A 144 40.95 -15.17 3.64
N GLN A 145 42.21 -14.76 3.72
CA GLN A 145 43.29 -15.50 3.08
C GLN A 145 43.51 -16.79 3.86
N VAL A 146 43.11 -17.91 3.26
CA VAL A 146 43.47 -19.24 3.74
C VAL A 146 44.83 -19.61 3.17
N ASN A 147 45.88 -19.47 3.97
CA ASN A 147 47.22 -19.97 3.63
C ASN A 147 47.29 -21.48 3.86
N ASN A 148 46.88 -22.28 2.88
CA ASN A 148 47.33 -23.67 2.78
C ASN A 148 48.57 -23.69 1.89
N GLY A 149 49.75 -23.76 2.53
CA GLY A 149 51.03 -23.58 1.87
C GLY A 149 51.45 -24.74 0.97
N VAL A 150 52.25 -24.43 -0.05
CA VAL A 150 53.52 -25.09 -0.44
C VAL A 150 54.32 -24.08 -1.31
N LYS A 151 55.64 -23.99 -1.07
CA LYS A 151 56.62 -23.13 -1.78
C LYS A 151 56.67 -23.39 -3.30
N SER A 152 56.88 -22.33 -4.09
CA SER A 152 57.81 -22.27 -5.25
C SER A 152 57.88 -20.81 -5.74
N GLN A 153 59.01 -20.13 -5.48
CA GLN A 153 60.05 -19.76 -6.45
C GLN A 153 59.66 -18.64 -7.45
N SER A 154 60.25 -17.46 -7.18
CA SER A 154 60.75 -16.43 -8.11
C SER A 154 60.14 -16.30 -9.51
N GLY A 155 59.48 -15.15 -9.76
CA GLY A 155 59.18 -14.63 -11.09
C GLY A 155 58.72 -13.17 -11.02
N GLU A 156 59.47 -12.31 -11.70
CA GLU A 156 59.33 -10.87 -12.00
C GLU A 156 58.11 -10.06 -11.51
N ILE A 157 58.43 -8.90 -10.91
CA ILE A 157 57.53 -7.77 -10.70
C ILE A 157 57.43 -7.01 -12.02
N GLU A 158 56.34 -7.18 -12.77
CA GLU A 158 55.96 -6.27 -13.85
C GLU A 158 54.75 -5.41 -13.48
N ASN A 159 54.95 -4.11 -13.64
CA ASN A 159 54.00 -3.03 -13.37
C ASN A 159 52.76 -3.07 -14.26
N ASN A 160 51.56 -2.78 -13.73
CA ASN A 160 50.58 -2.03 -14.51
C ASN A 160 49.58 -1.18 -13.68
N LYS A 161 49.84 0.13 -13.74
CA LYS A 161 48.93 1.28 -13.83
C LYS A 161 47.70 1.42 -12.90
N LYS A 162 47.85 2.41 -12.02
CA LYS A 162 46.85 3.36 -11.48
C LYS A 162 45.45 3.33 -12.12
N PHE A 163 44.44 3.19 -11.26
CA PHE A 163 43.41 4.23 -11.12
C PHE A 163 43.21 4.50 -9.62
N ALA A 164 43.73 5.65 -9.18
CA ALA A 164 43.40 6.24 -7.90
C ALA A 164 41.94 6.70 -7.97
N ASN A 165 41.13 6.31 -6.99
CA ASN A 165 39.83 6.95 -6.80
C ASN A 165 40.08 8.11 -5.83
N GLU A 166 40.24 9.31 -6.40
CA GLU A 166 40.53 10.53 -5.66
C GLU A 166 39.36 10.86 -4.73
N LEU A 167 39.71 11.16 -3.48
CA LEU A 167 38.80 11.57 -2.42
C LEU A 167 38.34 13.01 -2.73
N ASN A 168 37.14 13.16 -3.30
CA ASN A 168 36.58 14.48 -3.51
C ASN A 168 35.98 15.03 -2.21
N GLY A 169 36.71 16.00 -1.65
CA GLY A 169 36.16 17.30 -1.31
C GLY A 169 35.36 17.40 -0.03
N GLU A 170 35.99 17.98 0.98
CA GLU A 170 35.39 18.53 2.20
C GLU A 170 34.07 19.26 1.94
N VAL A 171 33.03 18.91 2.69
CA VAL A 171 32.03 19.90 3.10
C VAL A 171 32.10 19.99 4.63
N LEU A 172 32.78 21.04 5.06
CA LEU A 172 32.80 21.52 6.42
C LEU A 172 31.41 22.07 6.76
N TYR A 173 30.68 21.38 7.63
CA TYR A 173 29.84 22.05 8.62
C TYR A 173 29.94 21.29 9.94
N GLU A 174 30.80 21.85 10.77
CA GLU A 174 30.75 21.84 12.24
C GLU A 174 30.46 20.49 12.91
N THR A 175 31.56 19.76 13.14
CA THR A 175 31.70 19.00 14.38
C THR A 175 31.68 19.98 15.55
N LYS A 176 30.50 20.25 16.11
CA LYS A 176 30.42 20.80 17.47
C LYS A 176 30.23 19.61 18.42
N ASN A 177 31.36 19.18 18.97
CA ASN A 177 31.60 18.43 20.21
C ASN A 177 30.32 18.04 20.97
N LEU A 178 30.01 16.74 21.03
CA LEU A 178 30.29 15.86 22.18
C LEU A 178 29.51 16.26 23.45
N ASP A 179 28.48 15.48 23.78
CA ASP A 179 28.24 15.09 25.17
C ASP A 179 27.69 13.65 25.27
N VAL A 180 28.17 12.96 26.27
CA VAL A 180 28.20 11.52 26.50
C VAL A 180 27.21 11.19 27.62
N GLY A 181 26.26 10.28 27.36
CA GLY A 181 25.60 9.45 28.37
C GLY A 181 24.80 10.15 29.49
N ALA A 182 23.47 10.03 29.44
CA ALA A 182 22.63 10.16 30.62
C ALA A 182 21.72 8.94 30.77
N THR A 183 22.01 8.11 31.77
CA THR A 183 21.09 7.10 32.31
C THR A 183 19.98 7.83 33.04
N ILE A 184 18.71 7.60 32.68
CA ILE A 184 17.57 8.08 33.47
C ILE A 184 16.84 6.87 34.06
N ALA A 185 16.66 6.93 35.37
CA ALA A 185 16.16 5.90 36.26
C ALA A 185 14.69 5.53 36.01
N THR A 186 14.37 4.27 36.35
CA THR A 186 13.03 3.72 36.51
C THR A 186 12.21 4.57 37.48
N GLY A 187 11.09 5.11 37.00
CA GLY A 187 10.09 5.76 37.85
C GLY A 187 9.23 4.72 38.57
N THR A 188 9.53 4.47 39.84
CA THR A 188 8.58 3.89 40.80
C THR A 188 7.57 4.97 41.20
N ALA A 189 6.32 4.79 40.80
CA ALA A 189 5.18 5.48 41.39
C ALA A 189 4.17 4.44 41.88
N ASP A 190 4.54 3.72 42.94
CA ASP A 190 3.56 3.15 43.86
C ASP A 190 3.12 4.26 44.81
N LYS A 191 1.84 4.63 44.77
CA LYS A 191 1.16 5.23 45.92
C LYS A 191 -0.19 4.55 46.13
N ALA A 192 -0.40 4.23 47.40
CA ALA A 192 -1.33 3.27 47.94
C ALA A 192 -2.81 3.60 47.68
N ALA A 193 -3.60 2.53 47.62
CA ALA A 193 -5.05 2.55 47.64
C ALA A 193 -5.58 3.25 48.90
N GLU A 194 -6.51 4.18 48.70
CA GLU A 194 -7.32 4.77 49.76
C GLU A 194 -8.73 4.18 49.64
N ALA A 195 -9.12 3.39 50.63
CA ALA A 195 -10.47 2.84 50.76
C ALA A 195 -11.38 3.91 51.39
N LEU A 196 -12.31 4.46 50.60
CA LEU A 196 -13.36 5.34 51.11
C LEU A 196 -14.68 4.57 51.19
N GLU A 197 -14.97 4.17 52.42
CA GLU A 197 -16.25 4.29 53.15
C GLU A 197 -17.57 3.85 52.49
N VAL A 198 -18.27 2.96 53.21
CA VAL A 198 -19.63 2.49 52.95
C VAL A 198 -20.62 3.64 53.13
N LEU A 199 -21.21 4.10 52.03
CA LEU A 199 -22.37 4.99 52.04
C LEU A 199 -23.64 4.16 52.26
N ASN A 200 -24.06 4.03 53.52
CA ASN A 200 -25.40 3.60 53.89
C ASN A 200 -26.29 4.84 54.04
N ARG A 201 -27.30 4.98 53.17
CA ARG A 201 -28.41 5.93 53.36
C ARG A 201 -29.71 5.15 53.18
N SER A 202 -30.41 5.03 54.31
CA SER A 202 -31.82 4.68 54.57
C SER A 202 -32.74 4.51 53.37
#